data_AF-A0A2P2LVZ4-F1
#
_entry.id   AF-A0A2P2LVZ4-F1
#
_cell.length_a   1.000
_cell.length_b   1.000
_cell.length_c   1.000
_cell.angle_alpha   90.00
_cell.angle_beta   90.00
_cell.angle_gamma   90.00
#
_symmetry.space_group_name_H-M   'P 1'
#
loop_
_entity.id
_entity.type
_entity.pdbx_description
1 polymer ?
#
loop_
_entity_poly.entity_id
_entity_poly.type
_entity_poly.pdbx_seq_one_letter_code
_entity_poly.pdbx_strand_id
1 'polypeptide(L)'
;MGNKLGSRRQVVDERYTRPQGLYVHKDVDHKKLRKLIRESKLAPCYPGGDECGCDHEECPICFLYYPSLNRSRCCMKGICTECFLQMKNPNSTHPTQCPFCKTSNYAVEYQGVKTKEQKGLEQIVRFN
;
A
#
# COMPACT_ATOMS: atom_id res chain seq x y z
N MET A 1 10.64 -32.40 -4.59
CA MET A 1 9.69 -31.83 -5.57
C MET A 1 9.43 -30.38 -5.17
N GLY A 2 10.03 -29.42 -5.89
CA GLY A 2 9.95 -28.00 -5.53
C GLY A 2 8.77 -27.32 -6.21
N ASN A 3 7.78 -26.89 -5.43
CA ASN A 3 6.70 -26.04 -5.93
C ASN A 3 7.26 -24.66 -6.25
N LYS A 4 7.64 -24.45 -7.52
CA LYS A 4 7.81 -23.11 -8.07
C LYS A 4 6.41 -22.51 -8.22
N LEU A 5 5.91 -21.89 -7.15
CA LEU A 5 4.79 -20.96 -7.22
C LEU A 5 5.26 -19.75 -8.03
N GLY A 6 5.25 -19.88 -9.36
CA GLY A 6 5.37 -18.76 -10.25
C GLY A 6 4.23 -17.81 -9.90
N SER A 7 4.56 -16.72 -9.21
CA SER A 7 3.61 -15.67 -8.87
C SER A 7 2.89 -15.25 -10.15
N ARG A 8 1.62 -15.62 -10.27
CA ARG A 8 0.75 -15.26 -11.38
C ARG A 8 0.71 -13.74 -11.38
N ARG A 9 1.47 -13.10 -12.29
CA ARG A 9 1.57 -11.64 -12.40
C ARG A 9 0.15 -11.06 -12.37
N GLN A 10 -0.16 -10.33 -11.31
CA GLN A 10 -1.45 -9.68 -11.19
C GLN A 10 -1.55 -8.62 -12.29
N VAL A 11 -2.55 -8.74 -13.15
CA VAL A 11 -2.79 -7.76 -14.20
C VAL A 11 -3.44 -6.55 -13.53
N VAL A 12 -2.64 -5.53 -13.22
CA VAL A 12 -3.10 -4.24 -12.70
C VAL A 12 -3.36 -3.31 -13.88
N ASP A 13 -4.57 -2.72 -13.93
CA ASP A 13 -4.90 -1.71 -14.95
C ASP A 13 -3.92 -0.53 -14.88
N GLU A 14 -3.50 -0.05 -16.04
CA GLU A 14 -2.55 1.05 -16.18
C GLU A 14 -2.99 2.30 -15.40
N ARG A 15 -4.29 2.57 -15.32
CA ARG A 15 -4.83 3.74 -14.61
C ARG A 15 -4.49 3.74 -13.11
N TYR A 16 -4.30 2.56 -12.51
CA TYR A 16 -3.95 2.39 -11.09
C TYR A 16 -2.44 2.26 -10.87
N THR A 17 -1.62 2.50 -11.88
CA THR A 17 -0.15 2.50 -11.77
C THR A 17 0.45 3.90 -11.62
N ARG A 18 -0.41 4.92 -11.48
CA ARG A 18 -0.07 6.34 -11.30
C ARG A 18 -0.87 6.96 -10.14
N PRO A 19 -0.39 8.04 -9.51
CA PRO A 19 -1.16 8.75 -8.47
C PRO A 19 -2.52 9.21 -8.99
N GLN A 20 -3.52 9.21 -8.12
CA GLN A 20 -4.91 9.62 -8.42
C GLN A 20 -5.18 11.09 -8.05
N GLY A 21 -4.19 11.79 -7.49
CA GLY A 21 -4.26 13.23 -7.25
C GLY A 21 -4.63 13.59 -5.82
N LEU A 22 -4.43 12.68 -4.86
CA LEU A 22 -4.61 12.98 -3.43
C LEU A 22 -3.61 14.05 -2.97
N TYR A 23 -2.40 14.04 -3.53
CA TYR A 23 -1.38 15.06 -3.33
C TYR A 23 -0.73 15.47 -4.67
N VAL A 24 -0.14 16.66 -4.69
CA VAL A 24 0.68 17.11 -5.82
C VAL A 24 2.07 16.49 -5.72
N HIS A 25 2.33 15.47 -6.55
CA HIS A 25 3.59 14.74 -6.59
C HIS A 25 4.50 15.25 -7.72
N LYS A 26 5.35 16.25 -7.45
CA LYS A 26 6.24 16.83 -8.48
C LYS A 26 7.44 15.95 -8.83
N ASP A 27 7.96 15.19 -7.86
CA ASP A 27 9.25 14.50 -7.97
C ASP A 27 9.13 12.97 -8.01
N VAL A 28 7.92 12.44 -8.24
CA VAL A 28 7.71 10.98 -8.28
C VAL A 28 8.13 10.42 -9.64
N ASP A 29 9.08 9.48 -9.62
CA ASP A 29 9.42 8.68 -10.80
C ASP A 29 8.29 7.69 -11.12
N HIS A 30 7.42 8.09 -12.06
CA HIS A 30 6.29 7.30 -12.51
C HIS A 30 6.68 5.96 -13.16
N LYS A 31 7.84 5.87 -13.83
CA LYS A 31 8.29 4.61 -14.43
C LYS A 31 8.64 3.60 -13.34
N LYS A 32 9.35 4.06 -12.31
CA LYS A 32 9.70 3.24 -11.14
C LYS A 32 8.45 2.85 -10.34
N LEU A 33 7.53 3.79 -10.09
CA LEU A 33 6.27 3.50 -9.40
C LEU A 33 5.47 2.40 -10.11
N ARG A 34 5.26 2.56 -11.43
CA ARG A 34 4.57 1.56 -12.24
C ARG A 34 5.24 0.19 -12.19
N LYS A 35 6.58 0.14 -12.25
CA LYS A 35 7.34 -1.10 -12.12
C LYS A 35 7.10 -1.77 -10.77
N LEU A 36 7.17 -1.02 -9.67
CA LEU A 36 6.96 -1.55 -8.32
C LEU A 36 5.55 -2.11 -8.14
N ILE A 37 4.52 -1.44 -8.67
CA ILE A 37 3.13 -1.91 -8.60
C ILE A 37 2.94 -3.20 -9.41
N ARG A 38 3.43 -3.24 -10.65
CA ARG A 38 3.34 -4.43 -11.52
C ARG A 38 4.14 -5.63 -11.02
N GLU A 39 5.19 -5.39 -10.23
CA GLU A 39 5.97 -6.42 -9.54
C GLU A 39 5.38 -6.78 -8.16
N SER A 40 4.20 -6.27 -7.81
CA SER A 40 3.53 -6.49 -6.51
C SER A 40 4.39 -6.09 -5.30
N LYS A 41 5.30 -5.13 -5.47
CA LYS A 41 6.10 -4.55 -4.38
C LYS A 41 5.42 -3.36 -3.70
N LEU A 42 4.46 -2.74 -4.38
CA LEU A 42 3.58 -1.71 -3.86
C LEU A 42 2.13 -2.02 -4.25
N ALA A 43 1.20 -1.63 -3.38
CA ALA A 43 -0.22 -1.65 -3.68
C ALA A 43 -0.53 -0.72 -4.86
N PRO A 44 -1.49 -1.07 -5.73
CA PRO A 44 -1.96 -0.15 -6.76
C PRO A 44 -2.45 1.18 -6.19
N CYS A 45 -2.32 2.26 -6.95
CA CYS A 45 -2.87 3.57 -6.64
C CYS A 45 -4.38 3.57 -6.95
N TYR A 46 -5.17 2.81 -6.19
CA TYR A 46 -6.63 2.89 -6.29
C TYR A 46 -7.11 4.25 -5.77
N PRO A 47 -8.19 4.83 -6.34
CA PRO A 47 -8.84 5.98 -5.76
C PRO A 47 -9.42 5.59 -4.40
N GLY A 48 -9.23 6.44 -3.39
CA GLY A 48 -9.85 6.27 -2.08
C GLY A 48 -11.32 6.70 -2.13
N GLY A 49 -12.17 6.03 -1.38
CA GLY A 49 -13.57 6.43 -1.16
C GLY A 49 -13.85 6.68 0.32
N ASP A 50 -14.90 7.46 0.61
CA ASP A 50 -15.36 7.75 1.97
C ASP A 50 -16.25 6.64 2.55
N GLU A 51 -16.69 5.70 1.72
CA GLU A 51 -17.59 4.62 2.12
C GLU A 51 -16.85 3.32 2.48
N CYS A 52 -17.21 2.74 3.61
CA CYS A 52 -16.70 1.45 4.06
C CYS A 52 -17.36 0.31 3.26
N GLY A 53 -16.70 -0.14 2.20
CA GLY A 53 -17.05 -1.40 1.54
C GLY A 53 -16.60 -2.60 2.37
N CYS A 54 -17.37 -3.71 2.36
CA CYS A 54 -17.08 -4.94 3.12
C CYS A 54 -15.67 -5.53 2.93
N ASP A 55 -14.98 -5.11 1.87
CA ASP A 55 -13.66 -5.60 1.46
C ASP A 55 -12.55 -4.54 1.51
N HIS A 56 -12.83 -3.32 1.97
CA HIS A 56 -11.87 -2.20 1.98
C HIS A 56 -11.21 -2.01 3.36
N GLU A 57 -10.01 -1.45 3.35
CA GLU A 57 -9.29 -1.05 4.55
C GLU A 57 -9.09 0.47 4.57
N GLU A 58 -9.23 1.06 5.74
CA GLU A 58 -9.00 2.49 5.96
C GLU A 58 -7.51 2.81 6.05
N CYS A 59 -7.06 3.84 5.34
CA CYS A 59 -5.72 4.40 5.52
C CYS A 59 -5.74 5.42 6.68
N PRO A 60 -5.01 5.18 7.79
CA PRO A 60 -5.04 6.05 8.98
C PRO A 60 -4.39 7.44 8.79
N ILE A 61 -3.88 7.74 7.58
CA ILE A 61 -3.26 9.02 7.26
C ILE A 61 -4.23 9.94 6.53
N CYS A 62 -5.03 9.41 5.60
CA CYS A 62 -5.98 10.19 4.80
C CYS A 62 -7.45 9.86 5.09
N PHE A 63 -7.72 8.87 5.94
CA PHE A 63 -9.06 8.44 6.36
C PHE A 63 -9.97 7.96 5.22
N LEU A 64 -9.38 7.53 4.10
CA LEU A 64 -10.11 6.96 2.95
C LEU A 64 -9.97 5.44 2.94
N TYR A 65 -10.96 4.77 2.37
CA TYR A 65 -11.04 3.33 2.21
C TYR A 65 -10.47 2.88 0.86
N TYR A 66 -9.65 1.81 0.87
CA TYR A 66 -8.99 1.27 -0.31
C TYR A 66 -9.13 -0.26 -0.38
N PRO A 67 -9.18 -0.86 -1.60
CA PRO A 67 -9.24 -2.32 -1.75
C PRO A 67 -8.04 -3.07 -1.16
N SER A 68 -6.89 -2.39 -1.07
CA SER A 68 -5.68 -2.94 -0.44
C SER A 68 -4.72 -1.83 -0.06
N LEU A 69 -4.02 -2.00 1.06
CA LEU A 69 -3.00 -1.09 1.56
C LEU A 69 -1.61 -1.73 1.54
N ASN A 70 -0.56 -0.91 1.57
CA ASN A 70 0.79 -1.36 1.87
C ASN A 70 0.94 -1.59 3.38
N ARG A 71 1.79 -2.53 3.80
CA ARG A 71 2.13 -2.76 5.21
C ARG A 71 3.49 -2.16 5.52
N SER A 72 3.55 -1.41 6.61
CA SER A 72 4.81 -0.91 7.17
C SER A 72 5.68 -2.09 7.61
N ARG A 73 6.92 -2.20 7.13
CA ARG A 73 7.79 -3.33 7.49
C ARG A 73 8.12 -3.40 8.99
N CYS A 74 8.12 -2.27 9.67
CA CYS A 74 8.50 -2.18 11.08
C CYS A 74 7.37 -2.49 12.07
N CYS A 75 6.11 -2.29 11.70
CA CYS A 75 4.98 -2.38 12.64
C CYS A 75 3.67 -2.88 12.01
N MET A 76 3.70 -3.31 10.75
CA MET A 76 2.58 -3.88 10.00
C MET A 76 1.35 -2.96 9.82
N LYS A 77 1.42 -1.70 10.25
CA LYS A 77 0.34 -0.72 10.03
C LYS A 77 0.16 -0.43 8.54
N GLY A 78 -1.11 -0.33 8.12
CA GLY A 78 -1.52 -0.08 6.75
C GLY A 78 -1.31 1.37 6.31
N ILE A 79 -0.93 1.59 5.05
CA ILE A 79 -0.85 2.91 4.42
C ILE A 79 -1.15 2.82 2.91
N CYS A 80 -1.90 3.77 2.36
CA CYS A 80 -2.15 3.82 0.92
C CYS A 80 -0.89 4.27 0.16
N THR A 81 -0.83 4.00 -1.13
CA THR A 81 0.38 4.27 -1.94
C THR A 81 0.67 5.77 -2.05
N GLU A 82 -0.34 6.63 -2.19
CA GLU A 82 -0.13 8.08 -2.28
C GLU A 82 0.33 8.69 -0.96
N CYS A 83 -0.22 8.26 0.19
CA CYS A 83 0.30 8.66 1.50
C CYS A 83 1.75 8.19 1.68
N PHE A 84 2.12 6.98 1.25
CA PHE A 84 3.51 6.53 1.30
C PHE A 84 4.44 7.37 0.41
N LEU A 85 4.01 7.75 -0.80
CA LEU A 85 4.77 8.63 -1.68
C LEU A 85 4.97 10.02 -1.05
N GLN A 86 3.95 10.53 -0.35
CA GLN A 86 4.02 11.82 0.34
C GLN A 86 5.05 11.85 1.47
N MET A 87 5.34 10.72 2.12
CA MET A 87 6.34 10.65 3.20
C MET A 87 7.78 10.84 2.71
N LYS A 88 8.03 10.67 1.40
CA LYS A 88 9.37 10.83 0.83
C LYS A 88 9.62 12.30 0.56
N ASN A 89 10.40 12.95 1.43
CA ASN A 89 10.93 14.27 1.15
C ASN A 89 12.25 14.14 0.35
N PRO A 90 12.26 14.44 -0.96
CA PRO A 90 13.48 14.33 -1.77
C PRO A 90 14.58 15.31 -1.34
N ASN A 91 14.23 16.37 -0.60
CA ASN A 91 15.16 17.41 -0.15
C ASN A 91 15.70 17.18 1.26
N SER A 92 15.30 16.10 1.94
CA SER A 92 15.75 15.77 3.29
C SER A 92 16.96 14.84 3.26
N THR A 93 18.03 15.21 3.98
CA THR A 93 19.16 14.33 4.26
C THR A 93 18.85 13.32 5.37
N HIS A 94 17.78 13.56 6.15
CA HIS A 94 17.36 12.65 7.21
C HIS A 94 16.53 11.49 6.66
N PRO A 95 16.75 10.26 7.16
CA PRO A 95 15.90 9.13 6.82
C PRO A 95 14.43 9.40 7.16
N THR A 96 13.52 9.03 6.25
CA THR A 96 12.09 9.06 6.54
C THR A 96 11.79 8.14 7.73
N GLN A 97 11.08 8.67 8.73
CA GLN A 97 10.61 7.90 9.87
C GLN A 97 9.19 7.36 9.62
N CYS A 98 8.90 6.20 10.20
CA CYS A 98 7.57 5.60 10.15
C CYS A 98 6.55 6.54 10.81
N PRO A 99 5.41 6.88 10.16
CA PRO A 99 4.44 7.78 10.76
C PRO A 99 3.84 7.21 12.05
N PHE A 100 3.81 5.88 12.17
CA PHE A 100 3.13 5.15 13.24
C PHE A 100 4.01 4.89 14.47
N CYS A 101 5.21 4.35 14.28
CA CYS A 101 6.09 3.92 15.38
C CYS A 101 7.46 4.62 15.39
N LYS A 102 7.65 5.61 14.52
CA LYS A 102 8.86 6.46 14.43
C LYS A 102 10.17 5.74 14.11
N THR A 103 10.13 4.45 13.77
CA THR A 103 11.29 3.70 13.27
C THR A 103 11.89 4.41 12.05
N SER A 104 13.21 4.60 12.06
CA SER A 104 13.96 5.19 10.95
C SER A 104 13.96 4.29 9.71
N ASN A 105 14.33 4.85 8.54
CA ASN A 105 14.36 4.16 7.25
C ASN A 105 13.02 3.50 6.88
N TYR A 106 11.95 4.29 6.95
CA TYR A 106 10.60 3.81 6.72
C TYR A 106 10.46 3.14 5.34
N ALA A 107 10.00 1.89 5.36
CA ALA A 107 9.76 1.09 4.18
C ALA A 107 8.45 0.33 4.33
N VAL A 108 7.84 0.03 3.19
CA VAL A 108 6.61 -0.74 3.11
C VAL A 108 6.82 -1.98 2.25
N GLU A 109 5.88 -2.91 2.37
CA GLU A 109 5.73 -4.06 1.49
C GLU A 109 4.26 -4.25 1.12
N TYR A 110 4.03 -4.87 -0.03
CA TYR A 110 2.69 -5.22 -0.47
C TYR A 110 2.53 -6.74 -0.43
N GLN A 111 1.50 -7.19 0.28
CA GLN A 111 1.22 -8.62 0.49
C GLN A 111 0.08 -9.13 -0.41
N GLY A 112 -0.34 -8.33 -1.40
CA GLY A 112 -1.48 -8.65 -2.27
C GLY A 112 -2.83 -8.22 -1.69
N VAL A 113 -3.88 -8.40 -2.50
CA VAL A 113 -5.27 -8.28 -2.01
C VAL A 113 -5.57 -9.52 -1.18
N LYS A 114 -5.94 -9.33 0.10
CA LYS A 114 -6.33 -10.46 0.96
C LYS A 114 -7.49 -11.22 0.32
N THR A 115 -7.44 -12.55 0.35
CA THR A 115 -8.58 -13.36 -0.07
C THR A 115 -9.74 -13.20 0.92
N LYS A 116 -10.96 -13.56 0.49
CA LYS A 116 -12.13 -13.53 1.38
C LYS A 116 -11.91 -14.41 2.63
N GLU A 117 -11.21 -15.55 2.52
CA GLU A 117 -10.91 -16.39 3.69
C GLU A 117 -9.95 -15.71 4.67
N GLN A 118 -8.89 -15.06 4.18
CA GLN A 118 -7.93 -14.36 5.04
C GLN A 118 -8.59 -13.21 5.81
N LYS A 119 -9.55 -12.52 5.19
CA LYS A 119 -10.33 -11.43 5.84
C LYS A 119 -11.29 -11.97 6.90
N GLY A 120 -11.94 -13.11 6.64
CA GLY A 120 -12.83 -13.76 7.61
C GLY A 120 -12.12 -14.17 8.90
N LEU A 121 -10.88 -14.68 8.79
CA LEU A 121 -10.06 -15.05 9.96
C LEU A 121 -9.68 -13.83 10.81
N GLU A 122 -9.30 -12.70 10.20
CA GLU A 122 -8.97 -11.48 10.96
C GLU A 122 -10.17 -10.85 11.67
N GLN A 123 -11.38 -10.94 11.08
CA GLN A 123 -12.59 -10.51 11.78
C GLN A 123 -12.81 -11.36 13.03
N ILE A 124 -12.69 -12.68 12.94
CA ILE A 124 -12.83 -13.59 14.08
C ILE A 124 -11.81 -13.27 15.19
N VAL A 125 -10.56 -12.96 14.83
CA VAL A 125 -9.51 -12.60 15.80
C VAL A 125 -9.73 -11.22 16.43
N ARG A 126 -10.44 -10.30 15.78
CA ARG A 126 -10.78 -8.99 16.36
C ARG A 126 -11.92 -9.04 17.39
N PHE A 127 -12.72 -10.11 17.39
CA PHE A 127 -13.83 -10.32 18.31
C PHE A 127 -13.54 -11.33 19.43
N ASN A 128 -12.31 -11.83 19.53
CA ASN A 128 -11.79 -12.62 20.66
C ASN A 128 -10.70 -11.84 21.38
#